data_AF-A0A916F988-F1
#
_entry.id   AF-A0A916F988-F1
#
_cell.length_a   1.000
_cell.length_b   1.000
_cell.length_c   1.000
_cell.angle_alpha   90.00
_cell.angle_beta   90.00
_cell.angle_gamma   90.00
#
_symmetry.space_group_name_H-M   'P 1'
#
loop_
_entity.id
_entity.type
_entity.pdbx_description
1 polymer ?
#
loop_
_entity_poly.entity_id
_entity_poly.type
_entity_poly.pdbx_seq_one_letter_code
_entity_poly.pdbx_strand_id
1 'polypeptide(L)'
;MNSGSKKTMKIFVYGTLLRGMLRAPVLNDSEFLGSGFIQGSFYDLGEYPGVCEGKDPIYGEIYQVDQNTLKTLDQIEGYNPAAERQSLYVRKNVFVTPFDGGTQIEAITYFYNGDITGCNPITCGDYRRYIMEKSPGDQWYLAYGSNMNQQRMEGRVGEFQQVIAGYLDNFTLVFNKRLAGGGVAANIGHFAGCKCPVAAYRVTKDQLNKLDFYEGEGKHYIRLGLPFYFIDNGNPQYKLGQVYIAHPDMLIEGQPTEQYLNLIRTGYEQLGFAWDFLV
;
A
#
# COMPACT_ATOMS: atom_id res chain seq x y z
N MET A 1 38.88 -15.56 -5.44
CA MET A 1 37.72 -16.20 -4.79
C MET A 1 36.48 -15.79 -5.58
N ASN A 2 35.84 -16.73 -6.26
CA ASN A 2 34.72 -16.48 -7.18
C ASN A 2 33.51 -15.90 -6.44
N SER A 3 33.23 -14.61 -6.61
CA SER A 3 31.91 -14.04 -6.32
C SER A 3 30.96 -14.44 -7.45
N GLY A 4 30.51 -15.69 -7.44
CA GLY A 4 29.36 -16.09 -8.26
C GLY A 4 28.16 -15.30 -7.77
N SER A 5 27.70 -14.32 -8.54
CA SER A 5 26.49 -13.56 -8.18
C SER A 5 25.35 -14.56 -8.03
N LYS A 6 24.72 -14.56 -6.86
CA LYS A 6 23.54 -15.38 -6.59
C LYS A 6 22.48 -14.92 -7.60
N LYS A 7 21.96 -15.83 -8.44
CA LYS A 7 20.93 -15.47 -9.43
C LYS A 7 19.71 -14.95 -8.69
N THR A 8 19.36 -13.68 -8.90
CA THR A 8 18.18 -13.02 -8.34
C THR A 8 17.12 -12.79 -9.42
N MET A 9 15.89 -12.55 -8.98
CA MET A 9 14.75 -12.20 -9.81
C MET A 9 13.82 -11.26 -9.05
N LYS A 10 13.03 -10.49 -9.79
CA LYS A 10 12.02 -9.61 -9.23
C LYS A 10 10.69 -10.35 -9.15
N ILE A 11 10.02 -10.24 -8.01
CA ILE A 11 8.70 -10.81 -7.78
C ILE A 11 7.72 -9.73 -7.35
N PHE A 12 6.52 -9.75 -7.93
CA PHE A 12 5.39 -8.94 -7.52
C PHE A 12 4.43 -9.78 -6.69
N VAL A 13 4.08 -9.31 -5.50
CA VAL A 13 3.14 -9.97 -4.58
C VAL A 13 1.95 -9.07 -4.29
N TYR A 14 0.76 -9.65 -4.19
CA TYR A 14 -0.52 -8.91 -4.09
C TYR A 14 -1.47 -9.44 -3.00
N GLY A 15 -1.08 -10.48 -2.26
CA GLY A 15 -1.96 -11.20 -1.34
C GLY A 15 -1.36 -11.43 0.04
N THR A 16 -1.36 -12.69 0.49
CA THR A 16 -0.90 -13.07 1.84
C THR A 16 0.57 -12.79 2.13
N LEU A 17 1.37 -12.51 1.10
CA LEU A 17 2.79 -12.16 1.16
C LEU A 17 3.06 -10.65 1.33
N LEU A 18 2.05 -9.78 1.21
CA LEU A 18 2.20 -8.33 1.42
C LEU A 18 2.65 -8.03 2.85
N ARG A 19 3.43 -6.96 3.06
CA ARG A 19 3.79 -6.51 4.41
C ARG A 19 2.56 -6.30 5.28
N GLY A 20 2.63 -6.80 6.51
CA GLY A 20 1.52 -6.82 7.46
C GLY A 20 0.56 -8.01 7.31
N MET A 21 0.79 -8.90 6.33
CA MET A 21 0.00 -10.12 6.12
C MET A 21 0.72 -11.37 6.62
N LEU A 22 -0.04 -12.46 6.77
CA LEU A 22 0.37 -13.70 7.43
C LEU A 22 1.71 -14.28 6.93
N ARG A 23 1.97 -14.22 5.62
CA ARG A 23 3.15 -14.85 5.00
C ARG A 23 4.26 -13.85 4.65
N ALA A 24 4.09 -12.57 5.00
CA ALA A 24 5.12 -11.54 4.82
C ALA A 24 6.54 -11.94 5.31
N PRO A 25 6.70 -12.67 6.44
CA PRO A 25 8.03 -13.01 6.95
C PRO A 25 8.94 -13.78 5.98
N VAL A 26 8.36 -14.47 4.99
CA VAL A 26 9.11 -15.18 3.94
C VAL A 26 9.98 -14.23 3.10
N LEU A 27 9.61 -12.95 3.03
CA LEU A 27 10.28 -11.93 2.25
C LEU A 27 11.15 -10.98 3.09
N ASN A 28 11.30 -11.21 4.41
CA ASN A 28 12.01 -10.29 5.30
C ASN A 28 13.48 -10.06 4.90
N ASP A 29 14.15 -11.09 4.40
CA ASP A 29 15.55 -11.02 3.95
C ASP A 29 15.67 -10.63 2.47
N SER A 30 14.55 -10.32 1.80
CA SER A 30 14.52 -9.92 0.40
C SER A 30 14.50 -8.40 0.28
N GLU A 31 15.21 -7.88 -0.73
CA GLU A 31 15.27 -6.44 -0.96
C GLU A 31 13.93 -5.94 -1.50
N PHE A 32 13.32 -4.99 -0.81
CA PHE A 32 12.09 -4.33 -1.25
C PHE A 32 12.42 -3.27 -2.31
N LEU A 33 11.80 -3.39 -3.49
CA LEU A 33 12.07 -2.51 -4.63
C LEU A 33 11.02 -1.40 -4.82
N GLY A 34 9.85 -1.51 -4.19
CA GLY A 34 8.78 -0.53 -4.34
C GLY A 34 7.39 -1.14 -4.28
N SER A 35 6.40 -0.27 -4.39
CA SER A 35 4.99 -0.65 -4.56
C SER A 35 4.49 -0.17 -5.91
N GLY A 36 3.49 -0.86 -6.45
CA GLY A 36 2.91 -0.51 -7.75
C GLY A 36 1.73 -1.39 -8.07
N PHE A 37 1.38 -1.48 -9.35
CA PHE A 37 0.29 -2.31 -9.81
C PHE A 37 0.56 -3.03 -11.12
N ILE A 38 -0.14 -4.14 -11.29
CA ILE A 38 -0.28 -4.87 -12.56
C ILE A 38 -1.75 -4.80 -13.00
N GLN A 39 -2.04 -5.28 -14.21
CA GLN A 39 -3.41 -5.47 -14.68
C GLN A 39 -3.84 -6.92 -14.48
N GLY A 40 -5.08 -7.13 -14.04
CA GLY A 40 -5.65 -8.46 -13.83
C GLY A 40 -7.12 -8.41 -13.43
N SER A 41 -7.68 -9.57 -13.09
CA SER A 41 -8.95 -9.68 -12.37
C SER A 41 -8.69 -10.39 -11.06
N PHE A 42 -9.19 -9.82 -9.96
CA PHE A 42 -8.79 -10.21 -8.61
C PHE A 42 -9.96 -10.79 -7.84
N TYR A 43 -9.74 -11.92 -7.18
CA TYR A 43 -10.79 -12.70 -6.55
C TYR A 43 -10.39 -13.12 -5.14
N ASP A 44 -11.39 -13.15 -4.25
CA ASP A 44 -11.29 -13.78 -2.94
C ASP A 44 -11.59 -15.28 -3.09
N LEU A 45 -10.59 -16.13 -2.81
CA LEU A 45 -10.71 -17.58 -2.82
C LEU A 45 -10.95 -18.15 -1.41
N GLY A 46 -11.23 -17.29 -0.43
CA GLY A 46 -11.41 -17.64 0.98
C GLY A 46 -10.21 -17.26 1.83
N GLU A 47 -9.28 -18.20 2.02
CA GLU A 47 -8.09 -17.97 2.88
C GLU A 47 -7.01 -17.11 2.20
N TYR A 48 -7.06 -16.97 0.89
CA TYR A 48 -6.08 -16.27 0.08
C TYR A 48 -6.74 -15.73 -1.20
N PRO A 49 -6.14 -14.73 -1.86
CA PRO A 49 -6.71 -14.18 -3.07
C PRO A 49 -6.07 -14.77 -4.33
N GLY A 50 -6.74 -14.65 -5.48
CA GLY A 50 -6.23 -15.12 -6.77
C GLY A 50 -6.34 -14.04 -7.85
N VAL A 51 -5.26 -13.83 -8.60
CA VAL A 51 -5.25 -12.98 -9.80
C VAL A 51 -5.36 -13.85 -11.06
N CYS A 52 -6.26 -13.48 -11.95
CA CYS A 52 -6.40 -14.03 -13.29
C CYS A 52 -6.18 -12.93 -14.35
N GLU A 53 -6.17 -13.32 -15.63
CA GLU A 53 -6.11 -12.37 -16.73
C GLU A 53 -7.28 -11.38 -16.67
N GLY A 54 -6.98 -10.10 -16.83
CA GLY A 54 -7.94 -9.01 -16.70
C GLY A 54 -7.29 -7.66 -16.92
N LYS A 55 -8.04 -6.58 -16.67
CA LYS A 55 -7.60 -5.21 -16.99
C LYS A 55 -7.64 -4.26 -15.79
N ASP A 56 -8.17 -4.72 -14.67
CA ASP A 56 -8.30 -3.91 -13.46
C ASP A 56 -6.96 -3.82 -12.73
N PRO A 57 -6.66 -2.69 -12.07
CA PRO A 57 -5.40 -2.52 -11.37
C PRO A 57 -5.36 -3.39 -10.11
N ILE A 58 -4.30 -4.21 -9.98
CA ILE A 58 -4.03 -5.01 -8.79
C ILE A 58 -2.81 -4.43 -8.10
N TYR A 59 -3.00 -3.97 -6.87
CA TYR A 59 -2.00 -3.27 -6.10
C TYR A 59 -1.15 -4.24 -5.28
N GLY A 60 0.15 -3.99 -5.26
CA GLY A 60 1.07 -4.88 -4.58
C GLY A 60 2.47 -4.32 -4.38
N GLU A 61 3.37 -5.22 -4.04
CA GLU A 61 4.74 -4.93 -3.61
C GLU A 61 5.74 -5.72 -4.47
N ILE A 62 6.90 -5.13 -4.74
CA ILE A 62 7.94 -5.69 -5.60
C ILE A 62 9.17 -6.00 -4.74
N TYR A 63 9.69 -7.21 -4.87
CA TYR A 63 10.88 -7.67 -4.16
C TYR A 63 11.92 -8.25 -5.10
N GLN A 64 13.19 -8.06 -4.79
CA GLN A 64 14.29 -8.84 -5.36
C GLN A 64 14.56 -10.05 -4.46
N VAL A 65 14.37 -11.24 -5.01
CA VAL A 65 14.49 -12.52 -4.30
C VAL A 65 15.58 -13.38 -4.92
N ASP A 66 16.18 -14.26 -4.12
CA ASP A 66 17.08 -15.29 -4.61
C ASP A 66 16.33 -16.58 -4.97
N GLN A 67 17.05 -17.55 -5.55
CA GLN A 67 16.47 -18.83 -5.94
C GLN A 67 15.89 -19.66 -4.78
N ASN A 68 16.41 -19.53 -3.56
CA ASN A 68 15.92 -20.29 -2.42
C ASN A 68 14.60 -19.72 -1.94
N THR A 69 14.52 -18.40 -1.77
CA THR A 69 13.26 -17.71 -1.48
C THR A 69 12.23 -18.01 -2.55
N LEU A 70 12.62 -17.94 -3.83
CA LEU A 70 11.75 -18.25 -4.95
C LEU A 70 11.17 -19.68 -4.89
N LYS A 71 11.97 -20.68 -4.48
CA LYS A 71 11.48 -22.07 -4.26
C LYS A 71 10.53 -22.17 -3.07
N THR A 72 10.78 -21.42 -1.99
CA THR A 72 9.84 -21.36 -0.86
C THR A 72 8.49 -20.78 -1.30
N LEU A 73 8.53 -19.73 -2.14
CA LEU A 73 7.32 -19.14 -2.71
C LEU A 73 6.56 -20.14 -3.61
N ASP A 74 7.26 -20.97 -4.39
CA ASP A 74 6.61 -22.05 -5.15
C ASP A 74 5.85 -23.03 -4.29
N GLN A 75 6.43 -23.41 -3.16
CA GLN A 75 5.79 -24.33 -2.22
C GLN A 75 4.54 -23.70 -1.60
N ILE A 76 4.63 -22.42 -1.23
CA ILE A 76 3.50 -21.65 -0.66
C ILE A 76 2.36 -21.52 -1.66
N GLU A 77 2.68 -21.17 -2.92
CA GLU A 77 1.70 -20.92 -3.98
C GLU A 77 1.32 -22.19 -4.75
N GLY A 78 1.78 -23.37 -4.31
CA GLY A 78 1.45 -24.64 -4.96
C GLY A 78 1.86 -24.72 -6.43
N TYR A 79 2.97 -24.06 -6.79
CA TYR A 79 3.52 -24.07 -8.16
C TYR A 79 4.55 -25.18 -8.35
N ASN A 80 4.36 -25.98 -9.39
CA ASN A 80 5.33 -26.97 -9.84
C ASN A 80 5.71 -26.72 -11.31
N PRO A 81 6.96 -26.31 -11.61
CA PRO A 81 7.39 -26.04 -12.99
C PRO A 81 7.38 -27.28 -13.89
N ALA A 82 7.41 -28.49 -13.34
CA ALA A 82 7.29 -29.73 -14.11
C ALA A 82 5.82 -30.11 -14.42
N ALA A 83 4.85 -29.47 -13.77
CA ALA A 83 3.43 -29.79 -13.87
C ALA A 83 2.55 -28.52 -13.75
N GLU A 84 2.86 -27.49 -14.54
CA GLU A 84 2.19 -26.18 -14.44
C GLU A 84 0.66 -26.28 -14.54
N ARG A 85 0.14 -27.13 -15.43
CA ARG A 85 -1.31 -27.31 -15.62
C ARG A 85 -2.04 -27.86 -14.39
N GLN A 86 -1.33 -28.55 -13.50
CA GLN A 86 -1.86 -29.12 -12.25
C GLN A 86 -1.55 -28.23 -11.04
N SER A 87 -0.80 -27.15 -11.24
CA SER A 87 -0.42 -26.23 -10.17
C SER A 87 -1.60 -25.35 -9.79
N LEU A 88 -1.67 -24.98 -8.51
CA LEU A 88 -2.71 -24.09 -7.98
C LEU A 88 -2.57 -22.68 -8.55
N TYR A 89 -1.33 -22.18 -8.57
CA TYR A 89 -0.94 -20.98 -9.26
C TYR A 89 0.10 -21.29 -10.33
N VAL A 90 0.22 -20.42 -11.32
CA VAL A 90 1.25 -20.47 -12.38
C VAL A 90 2.04 -19.17 -12.38
N ARG A 91 3.35 -19.25 -12.61
CA ARG A 91 4.18 -18.05 -12.74
C ARG A 91 3.94 -17.36 -14.08
N LYS A 92 3.82 -16.04 -14.05
CA LYS A 92 3.77 -15.20 -15.24
C LYS A 92 4.70 -14.01 -15.12
N ASN A 93 5.30 -13.63 -16.24
CA ASN A 93 6.00 -12.37 -16.37
C ASN A 93 4.97 -11.24 -16.50
N VAL A 94 5.18 -10.17 -15.75
CA VAL A 94 4.31 -8.99 -15.71
C VAL A 94 5.16 -7.72 -15.74
N PHE A 95 4.57 -6.64 -16.22
CA PHE A 95 5.14 -5.30 -16.12
C PHE A 95 4.40 -4.55 -15.02
N VAL A 96 5.12 -4.24 -13.94
CA VAL A 96 4.57 -3.49 -12.81
C VAL A 96 4.74 -2.00 -13.09
N THR A 97 3.66 -1.24 -12.98
CA THR A 97 3.67 0.23 -13.00
C THR A 97 3.93 0.75 -11.57
N PRO A 98 5.09 1.37 -11.30
CA PRO A 98 5.41 1.88 -9.96
C PRO A 98 4.54 3.05 -9.54
N PHE A 99 4.28 3.18 -8.23
CA PHE A 99 3.52 4.33 -7.70
C PHE A 99 4.28 5.65 -7.71
N ASP A 100 5.60 5.62 -7.79
CA ASP A 100 6.45 6.81 -7.85
C ASP A 100 6.58 7.43 -9.25
N GLY A 101 5.89 6.85 -10.25
CA GLY A 101 5.95 7.30 -11.64
C GLY A 101 7.22 6.85 -12.38
N GLY A 102 8.02 5.98 -11.79
CA GLY A 102 9.20 5.40 -12.41
C GLY A 102 8.88 4.51 -13.62
N THR A 103 9.94 4.05 -14.30
CA THR A 103 9.80 3.12 -15.43
C THR A 103 9.18 1.79 -14.99
N GLN A 104 8.38 1.19 -15.86
CA GLN A 104 7.81 -0.14 -15.61
C GLN A 104 8.89 -1.16 -15.26
N ILE A 105 8.58 -2.02 -14.29
CA ILE A 105 9.50 -3.03 -13.77
C ILE A 105 9.02 -4.40 -14.24
N GLU A 106 9.85 -5.12 -14.99
CA GLU A 106 9.60 -6.53 -15.30
C GLU A 106 9.78 -7.37 -14.03
N ALA A 107 8.77 -8.17 -13.70
CA ALA A 107 8.76 -9.07 -12.56
C ALA A 107 7.98 -10.36 -12.87
N ILE A 108 8.16 -11.36 -12.03
CA ILE A 108 7.33 -12.57 -12.01
C ILE A 108 6.21 -12.36 -10.98
N THR A 109 5.03 -12.91 -11.21
CA THR A 109 4.00 -13.07 -10.19
C THR A 109 3.27 -14.40 -10.37
N TYR A 110 2.45 -14.77 -9.39
CA TYR A 110 1.67 -16.00 -9.40
C TYR A 110 0.24 -15.70 -9.84
N PHE A 111 -0.24 -16.30 -10.92
CA PHE A 111 -1.64 -16.22 -11.36
C PHE A 111 -2.39 -17.47 -10.94
N TYR A 112 -3.60 -17.32 -10.43
CA TYR A 112 -4.44 -18.45 -10.06
C TYR A 112 -4.84 -19.25 -11.30
N ASN A 113 -4.73 -20.58 -11.21
CA ASN A 113 -4.95 -21.52 -12.31
C ASN A 113 -6.16 -22.45 -12.08
N GLY A 114 -7.00 -22.13 -11.08
CA GLY A 114 -8.24 -22.88 -10.80
C GLY A 114 -9.50 -22.21 -11.36
N ASP A 115 -10.65 -22.81 -11.04
CA ASP A 115 -11.96 -22.26 -11.38
C ASP A 115 -12.32 -21.09 -10.46
N ILE A 116 -12.79 -19.99 -11.06
CA ILE A 116 -13.21 -18.76 -10.35
C ILE A 116 -14.73 -18.65 -10.22
N THR A 117 -15.48 -19.65 -10.69
CA THR A 117 -16.93 -19.69 -10.61
C THR A 117 -17.39 -19.58 -9.15
N GLY A 118 -18.22 -18.58 -8.86
CA GLY A 118 -18.75 -18.33 -7.51
C GLY A 118 -17.79 -17.60 -6.56
N CYS A 119 -16.57 -17.26 -7.00
CA CYS A 119 -15.64 -16.44 -6.20
C CYS A 119 -16.07 -14.97 -6.21
N ASN A 120 -15.85 -14.28 -5.08
CA ASN A 120 -16.19 -12.86 -4.97
C ASN A 120 -15.05 -12.00 -5.57
N PRO A 121 -15.35 -11.03 -6.44
CA PRO A 121 -14.32 -10.13 -6.95
C PRO A 121 -13.82 -9.17 -5.86
N ILE A 122 -12.52 -8.88 -5.88
CA ILE A 122 -11.86 -7.87 -5.06
C ILE A 122 -11.70 -6.61 -5.91
N THR A 123 -12.75 -5.79 -5.96
CA THR A 123 -12.84 -4.65 -6.89
C THR A 123 -11.96 -3.47 -6.50
N CYS A 124 -11.51 -3.38 -5.24
CA CYS A 124 -10.62 -2.32 -4.78
C CYS A 124 -9.14 -2.54 -5.15
N GLY A 125 -8.79 -3.67 -5.78
CA GLY A 125 -7.44 -3.97 -6.25
C GLY A 125 -6.40 -4.27 -5.16
N ASP A 126 -6.66 -3.95 -3.90
CA ASP A 126 -5.75 -4.15 -2.75
C ASP A 126 -6.31 -5.13 -1.73
N TYR A 127 -5.58 -6.20 -1.46
CA TYR A 127 -6.01 -7.26 -0.54
C TYR A 127 -6.07 -6.81 0.91
N ARG A 128 -5.16 -5.92 1.35
CA ARG A 128 -5.16 -5.39 2.73
C ARG A 128 -6.43 -4.59 3.00
N ARG A 129 -6.77 -3.66 2.12
CA ARG A 129 -8.03 -2.90 2.14
C ARG A 129 -9.24 -3.83 2.11
N TYR A 130 -9.24 -4.83 1.23
CA TYR A 130 -10.34 -5.78 1.14
C TYR A 130 -10.62 -6.50 2.48
N ILE A 131 -9.58 -7.02 3.14
CA ILE A 131 -9.72 -7.68 4.45
C ILE A 131 -10.19 -6.71 5.54
N MET A 132 -9.67 -5.48 5.54
CA MET A 132 -10.14 -4.43 6.45
C MET A 132 -11.63 -4.13 6.24
N GLU A 133 -12.07 -4.00 4.98
CA GLU A 133 -13.47 -3.69 4.63
C GLU A 133 -14.45 -4.83 4.86
N LYS A 134 -13.99 -6.08 4.92
CA LYS A 134 -14.79 -7.22 5.39
C LYS A 134 -14.93 -7.28 6.91
N SER A 135 -13.99 -6.70 7.64
CA SER A 135 -14.01 -6.73 9.10
C SER A 135 -15.08 -5.77 9.63
N PRO A 136 -15.96 -6.20 10.54
CA PRO A 136 -16.99 -5.33 11.10
C PRO A 136 -16.38 -4.26 12.01
N GLY A 137 -17.04 -3.11 12.07
CA GLY A 137 -16.68 -1.99 12.93
C GLY A 137 -15.76 -0.97 12.29
N ASP A 138 -15.28 -0.04 13.11
CA ASP A 138 -14.49 1.09 12.62
C ASP A 138 -13.12 0.62 12.12
N GLN A 139 -12.50 1.43 11.29
CA GLN A 139 -11.22 1.15 10.64
C GLN A 139 -10.24 2.27 10.91
N TRP A 140 -8.95 1.95 10.79
CA TRP A 140 -7.91 2.97 10.86
C TRP A 140 -7.78 3.66 9.51
N TYR A 141 -7.85 4.99 9.50
CA TYR A 141 -7.46 5.85 8.39
C TYR A 141 -6.19 6.60 8.76
N LEU A 142 -5.19 6.57 7.88
CA LEU A 142 -3.87 7.15 8.09
C LEU A 142 -3.73 8.41 7.26
N ALA A 143 -3.72 9.57 7.91
CA ALA A 143 -3.43 10.84 7.28
C ALA A 143 -1.98 11.26 7.52
N TYR A 144 -1.24 11.54 6.46
CA TYR A 144 0.12 12.13 6.49
C TYR A 144 0.15 13.58 5.95
N GLY A 145 -0.97 14.03 5.37
CA GLY A 145 -1.08 15.31 4.68
C GLY A 145 -2.02 16.29 5.39
N SER A 146 -2.77 17.08 4.62
CA SER A 146 -3.64 18.11 5.21
C SER A 146 -4.68 17.60 6.21
N ASN A 147 -5.12 16.34 6.09
CA ASN A 147 -6.05 15.70 7.04
C ASN A 147 -5.41 15.37 8.41
N MET A 148 -4.11 15.62 8.60
CA MET A 148 -3.53 15.61 9.95
C MET A 148 -4.08 16.74 10.83
N ASN A 149 -4.50 17.86 10.22
CA ASN A 149 -5.24 18.88 10.94
C ASN A 149 -6.61 18.33 11.36
N GLN A 150 -6.82 18.19 12.66
CA GLN A 150 -8.02 17.55 13.20
C GLN A 150 -9.30 18.35 12.92
N GLN A 151 -9.26 19.69 12.93
CA GLN A 151 -10.42 20.53 12.63
C GLN A 151 -10.85 20.38 11.16
N ARG A 152 -9.89 20.27 10.25
CA ARG A 152 -10.15 19.98 8.83
C ARG A 152 -10.74 18.59 8.67
N MET A 153 -10.21 17.60 9.37
CA MET A 153 -10.70 16.23 9.33
C MET A 153 -12.15 16.17 9.81
N GLU A 154 -12.46 16.77 10.97
CA GLU A 154 -13.82 16.87 11.50
C GLU A 154 -14.77 17.59 10.53
N GLY A 155 -14.35 18.69 9.92
CA GLY A 155 -15.14 19.39 8.90
C GLY A 155 -15.45 18.56 7.64
N ARG A 156 -14.70 17.49 7.36
CA ARG A 156 -14.90 16.60 6.21
C ARG A 156 -15.79 15.40 6.55
N VAL A 157 -15.54 14.77 7.70
CA VAL A 157 -16.18 13.48 8.02
C VAL A 157 -17.16 13.53 9.20
N GLY A 158 -17.17 14.63 9.95
CA GLY A 158 -17.85 14.77 11.23
C GLY A 158 -16.97 14.33 12.40
N GLU A 159 -17.58 14.16 13.58
CA GLU A 159 -16.92 13.65 14.77
C GLU A 159 -16.33 12.25 14.52
N PHE A 160 -15.08 12.04 14.94
CA PHE A 160 -14.39 10.76 14.87
C PHE A 160 -14.12 10.22 16.28
N GLN A 161 -14.11 8.90 16.42
CA GLN A 161 -14.01 8.26 17.74
C GLN A 161 -12.67 8.54 18.44
N GLN A 162 -11.58 8.55 17.66
CA GLN A 162 -10.22 8.59 18.17
C GLN A 162 -9.25 9.03 17.08
N VAL A 163 -8.17 9.71 17.50
CA VAL A 163 -6.96 9.90 16.71
C VAL A 163 -5.73 9.58 17.56
N ILE A 164 -4.74 8.90 16.98
CA ILE A 164 -3.44 8.65 17.61
C ILE A 164 -2.29 9.00 16.68
N ALA A 165 -1.14 9.34 17.27
CA ALA A 165 0.11 9.47 16.55
C ALA A 165 0.64 8.08 16.18
N GLY A 166 0.98 7.89 14.90
CA GLY A 166 1.60 6.67 14.41
C GLY A 166 2.65 6.95 13.33
N TYR A 167 3.24 5.89 12.81
CA TYR A 167 4.27 5.94 11.78
C TYR A 167 4.08 4.85 10.73
N LEU A 168 4.38 5.21 9.48
CA LEU A 168 4.59 4.26 8.38
C LEU A 168 6.09 4.02 8.20
N ASP A 169 6.55 2.78 8.36
CA ASP A 169 7.96 2.42 8.15
C ASP A 169 8.34 2.40 6.67
N ASN A 170 9.52 2.91 6.38
CA ASN A 170 10.11 3.03 5.03
C ASN A 170 9.31 3.93 4.08
N PHE A 171 8.54 4.87 4.63
CA PHE A 171 7.90 5.92 3.87
C PHE A 171 8.42 7.28 4.32
N THR A 172 8.45 8.23 3.40
CA THR A 172 8.68 9.64 3.68
C THR A 172 7.60 10.50 3.04
N LEU A 173 7.29 11.62 3.68
CA LEU A 173 6.41 12.62 3.12
C LEU A 173 7.10 13.27 1.92
N VAL A 174 6.40 13.40 0.81
CA VAL A 174 6.86 14.13 -0.37
C VAL A 174 5.74 15.04 -0.87
N PHE A 175 6.08 16.06 -1.67
CA PHE A 175 5.10 16.99 -2.23
C PHE A 175 5.15 16.94 -3.75
N ASN A 176 4.43 16.00 -4.34
CA ASN A 176 4.41 15.80 -5.78
C ASN A 176 3.02 15.52 -6.36
N LYS A 177 1.96 15.53 -5.53
CA LYS A 177 0.60 15.29 -6.03
C LYS A 177 0.01 16.57 -6.62
N ARG A 178 -0.30 16.61 -7.90
CA ARG A 178 -0.87 17.76 -8.60
C ARG A 178 -2.22 18.22 -8.02
N LEU A 179 -2.34 19.53 -7.80
CA LEU A 179 -3.59 20.20 -7.43
C LEU A 179 -4.25 20.86 -8.64
N ALA A 180 -5.59 20.86 -8.67
CA ALA A 180 -6.37 21.44 -9.78
C ALA A 180 -6.15 22.95 -9.95
N GLY A 181 -5.79 23.67 -8.87
CA GLY A 181 -5.50 25.11 -8.88
C GLY A 181 -4.02 25.48 -9.04
N GLY A 182 -3.17 24.51 -9.41
CA GLY A 182 -1.72 24.69 -9.43
C GLY A 182 -1.05 24.36 -8.10
N GLY A 183 0.25 24.06 -8.16
CA GLY A 183 1.03 23.56 -7.03
C GLY A 183 0.82 22.07 -6.75
N VAL A 184 1.38 21.62 -5.62
CA VAL A 184 1.41 20.22 -5.21
C VAL A 184 0.88 20.04 -3.80
N ALA A 185 0.31 18.86 -3.55
CA ALA A 185 -0.10 18.37 -2.26
C ALA A 185 0.79 17.22 -1.82
N ALA A 186 0.58 16.82 -0.57
CA ALA A 186 1.31 15.74 0.09
C ALA A 186 1.05 14.39 -0.59
N ASN A 187 2.10 13.60 -0.71
CA ASN A 187 2.08 12.19 -1.06
C ASN A 187 3.09 11.46 -0.15
N ILE A 188 3.13 10.14 -0.19
CA ILE A 188 4.19 9.36 0.46
C ILE A 188 5.02 8.62 -0.59
N GLY A 189 6.35 8.75 -0.49
CA GLY A 189 7.31 8.00 -1.28
C GLY A 189 7.95 6.90 -0.44
N HIS A 190 8.33 5.78 -1.06
CA HIS A 190 9.06 4.73 -0.35
C HIS A 190 10.54 5.09 -0.24
N PHE A 191 11.07 5.11 0.98
CA PHE A 191 12.48 5.33 1.26
C PHE A 191 12.92 4.48 2.45
N ALA A 192 13.82 3.52 2.21
CA ALA A 192 14.25 2.56 3.21
C ALA A 192 14.91 3.25 4.42
N GLY A 193 14.55 2.83 5.63
CA GLY A 193 15.08 3.36 6.88
C GLY A 193 14.46 4.69 7.34
N CYS A 194 13.61 5.33 6.52
CA CYS A 194 12.80 6.46 6.95
C CYS A 194 11.51 6.00 7.64
N LYS A 195 10.82 6.94 8.29
CA LYS A 195 9.46 6.76 8.78
C LYS A 195 8.64 8.02 8.51
N CYS A 196 7.38 7.84 8.13
CA CYS A 196 6.46 8.95 7.87
C CYS A 196 5.46 9.07 9.03
N PRO A 197 5.40 10.21 9.74
CA PRO A 197 4.37 10.45 10.75
C PRO A 197 2.97 10.41 10.14
N VAL A 198 2.04 9.79 10.87
CA VAL A 198 0.62 9.76 10.49
C VAL A 198 -0.29 10.08 11.67
N ALA A 199 -1.35 10.82 11.40
CA ALA A 199 -2.53 10.87 12.23
C ALA A 199 -3.40 9.65 11.90
N ALA A 200 -3.46 8.68 12.81
CA ALA A 200 -4.28 7.48 12.64
C ALA A 200 -5.64 7.69 13.31
N TYR A 201 -6.68 7.86 12.49
CA TYR A 201 -8.06 8.08 12.93
C TYR A 201 -8.86 6.77 12.96
N ARG A 202 -9.69 6.57 13.99
CA ARG A 202 -10.75 5.55 13.97
C ARG A 202 -11.97 6.13 13.26
N VAL A 203 -12.31 5.55 12.11
CA VAL A 203 -13.38 6.05 11.23
C VAL A 203 -14.34 4.94 10.83
N THR A 204 -15.60 5.31 10.63
CA THR A 204 -16.63 4.41 10.10
C THR A 204 -16.47 4.24 8.59
N LYS A 205 -17.17 3.24 8.01
CA LYS A 205 -17.23 3.06 6.55
C LYS A 205 -17.81 4.29 5.84
N ASP A 206 -18.82 4.94 6.42
CA ASP A 206 -19.44 6.12 5.82
C ASP A 206 -18.49 7.32 5.82
N GLN A 207 -17.66 7.46 6.85
CA GLN A 207 -16.62 8.49 6.89
C GLN A 207 -15.54 8.24 5.84
N LEU A 208 -15.14 6.98 5.64
CA LEU A 208 -14.23 6.59 4.55
C LEU A 208 -14.83 6.89 3.16
N ASN A 209 -16.12 6.64 2.94
CA ASN A 209 -16.79 6.97 1.69
C ASN A 209 -16.81 8.50 1.44
N LYS A 210 -16.98 9.32 2.49
CA LYS A 210 -16.85 10.78 2.38
C LYS A 210 -15.42 11.18 1.99
N LEU A 211 -14.40 10.53 2.57
CA LEU A 211 -13.01 10.79 2.21
C LEU A 211 -12.72 10.44 0.75
N ASP A 212 -13.28 9.35 0.21
CA ASP A 212 -13.08 8.99 -1.21
C ASP A 212 -13.52 10.11 -2.16
N PHE A 213 -14.58 10.84 -1.80
CA PHE A 213 -15.02 12.02 -2.56
C PHE A 213 -13.99 13.15 -2.50
N TYR A 214 -13.43 13.45 -1.32
CA TYR A 214 -12.43 14.52 -1.17
C TYR A 214 -11.07 14.18 -1.77
N GLU A 215 -10.65 12.93 -1.66
CA GLU A 215 -9.38 12.44 -2.18
C GLU A 215 -9.49 12.03 -3.65
N GLY A 216 -10.70 11.95 -4.21
CA GLY A 216 -10.92 11.60 -5.60
C GLY A 216 -10.38 10.21 -5.93
N GLU A 217 -10.80 9.22 -5.14
CA GLU A 217 -10.32 7.84 -5.20
C GLU A 217 -10.41 7.26 -6.62
N GLY A 218 -9.34 6.56 -7.03
CA GLY A 218 -9.18 5.97 -8.35
C GLY A 218 -8.74 6.93 -9.46
N LYS A 219 -8.70 8.25 -9.20
CA LYS A 219 -8.24 9.26 -10.18
C LYS A 219 -7.12 10.14 -9.65
N HIS A 220 -7.29 10.67 -8.44
CA HIS A 220 -6.35 11.59 -7.82
C HIS A 220 -5.43 10.87 -6.84
N TYR A 221 -6.02 10.03 -6.00
CA TYR A 221 -5.33 9.12 -5.09
C TYR A 221 -5.88 7.70 -5.24
N ILE A 222 -5.06 6.73 -4.88
CA ILE A 222 -5.39 5.31 -4.77
C ILE A 222 -5.49 4.98 -3.28
N ARG A 223 -6.58 4.35 -2.84
CA ARG A 223 -6.75 3.95 -1.43
C ARG A 223 -6.30 2.51 -1.22
N LEU A 224 -5.33 2.32 -0.32
CA LEU A 224 -4.68 1.04 -0.02
C LEU A 224 -4.67 0.80 1.49
N GLY A 225 -4.58 -0.45 1.92
CA GLY A 225 -4.17 -0.79 3.28
C GLY A 225 -2.64 -0.80 3.39
N LEU A 226 -2.08 -0.25 4.46
CA LEU A 226 -0.66 -0.39 4.83
C LEU A 226 -0.52 -0.75 6.31
N PRO A 227 0.53 -1.50 6.70
CA PRO A 227 0.90 -1.63 8.09
C PRO A 227 1.45 -0.30 8.62
N PHE A 228 0.97 0.10 9.78
CA PHE A 228 1.51 1.21 10.56
C PHE A 228 1.75 0.76 11.99
N TYR A 229 2.54 1.52 12.74
CA TYR A 229 2.67 1.31 14.16
C TYR A 229 2.45 2.59 14.95
N PHE A 230 2.08 2.43 16.21
CA PHE A 230 2.05 3.49 17.21
C PHE A 230 2.74 3.00 18.48
N ILE A 231 3.16 3.92 19.34
CA ILE A 231 3.81 3.57 20.60
C ILE A 231 2.74 3.48 21.70
N ASP A 232 2.64 2.33 22.34
CA ASP A 232 1.80 2.11 23.52
C ASP A 232 2.66 1.58 24.66
N ASN A 233 2.64 2.28 25.81
CA ASN A 233 3.48 1.98 26.98
C ASN A 233 4.97 1.71 26.62
N GLY A 234 5.51 2.53 25.73
CA GLY A 234 6.91 2.45 25.27
C GLY A 234 7.21 1.36 24.24
N ASN A 235 6.21 0.58 23.82
CA ASN A 235 6.38 -0.52 22.87
C ASN A 235 5.62 -0.26 21.56
N PRO A 236 6.19 -0.62 20.39
CA PRO A 236 5.50 -0.49 19.11
C PRO A 236 4.36 -1.51 19.01
N GLN A 237 3.17 -1.01 18.64
CA GLN A 237 1.99 -1.79 18.32
C GLN A 237 1.68 -1.67 16.84
N TYR A 238 1.60 -2.80 16.14
CA TYR A 238 1.37 -2.85 14.69
C TYR A 238 -0.10 -3.10 14.36
N LYS A 239 -0.64 -2.35 13.39
CA LYS A 239 -1.99 -2.49 12.85
C LYS A 239 -2.00 -2.23 11.35
N LEU A 240 -3.07 -2.63 10.67
CA LEU A 240 -3.36 -2.17 9.31
C LEU A 240 -4.20 -0.89 9.35
N GLY A 241 -3.89 0.05 8.48
CA GLY A 241 -4.64 1.28 8.27
C GLY A 241 -4.81 1.59 6.78
N GLN A 242 -5.93 2.19 6.42
CA GLN A 242 -6.20 2.66 5.07
C GLN A 242 -5.50 4.00 4.84
N VAL A 243 -4.83 4.15 3.71
CA VAL A 243 -4.08 5.34 3.32
C VAL A 243 -4.37 5.67 1.86
N TYR A 244 -4.25 6.94 1.49
CA TYR A 244 -4.32 7.39 0.10
C TYR A 244 -2.89 7.60 -0.41
N ILE A 245 -2.53 7.07 -1.57
CA ILE A 245 -1.24 7.36 -2.25
C ILE A 245 -1.56 8.01 -3.59
N ALA A 246 -0.81 9.03 -3.99
CA ALA A 246 -1.12 9.77 -5.22
C ALA A 246 -1.09 8.83 -6.42
N HIS A 247 -2.06 8.98 -7.31
CA HIS A 247 -2.07 8.21 -8.56
C HIS A 247 -0.85 8.61 -9.41
N PRO A 248 -0.14 7.68 -10.09
CA PRO A 248 1.05 7.99 -10.89
C PRO A 248 0.84 9.12 -11.91
N ASP A 249 -0.32 9.15 -12.56
CA ASP A 249 -0.69 10.21 -13.53
C ASP A 249 -0.81 11.62 -12.90
N MET A 250 -0.92 11.70 -11.58
CA MET A 250 -1.04 12.95 -10.84
C MET A 250 0.29 13.48 -10.33
N LEU A 251 1.39 12.77 -10.56
CA LEU A 251 2.71 13.20 -10.09
C LEU A 251 3.26 14.33 -10.96
N ILE A 252 3.70 15.40 -10.32
CA ILE A 252 4.43 16.52 -10.93
C ILE A 252 5.49 17.03 -9.95
N GLU A 253 6.52 17.68 -10.47
CA GLU A 253 7.39 18.51 -9.66
C GLU A 253 6.68 19.80 -9.24
N GLY A 254 6.98 20.28 -8.04
CA GLY A 254 6.44 21.53 -7.53
C GLY A 254 6.79 21.75 -6.06
N GLN A 255 6.30 22.86 -5.53
CA GLN A 255 6.40 23.18 -4.11
C GLN A 255 5.00 23.42 -3.54
N PRO A 256 4.69 22.92 -2.34
CA PRO A 256 3.43 23.20 -1.68
C PRO A 256 3.37 24.67 -1.27
N THR A 257 2.16 25.21 -1.13
CA THR A 257 2.01 26.57 -0.59
C THR A 257 2.23 26.57 0.92
N GLU A 258 2.70 27.68 1.48
CA GLU A 258 2.83 27.83 2.93
C GLU A 258 1.50 27.63 3.67
N GLN A 259 0.39 28.09 3.09
CA GLN A 259 -0.94 27.86 3.63
C GLN A 259 -1.27 26.36 3.72
N TYR A 260 -0.87 25.57 2.72
CA TYR A 260 -1.05 24.12 2.74
C TYR A 260 -0.14 23.45 3.78
N LEU A 261 1.14 23.85 3.85
CA LEU A 261 2.08 23.34 4.85
C LEU A 261 1.63 23.61 6.28
N ASN A 262 1.02 24.77 6.54
CA ASN A 262 0.47 25.10 7.86
C ASN A 262 -0.61 24.12 8.34
N LEU A 263 -1.39 23.51 7.43
CA LEU A 263 -2.33 22.46 7.81
C LEU A 263 -1.60 21.24 8.37
N ILE A 264 -0.52 20.82 7.72
CA ILE A 264 0.26 19.66 8.16
C ILE A 264 0.99 19.98 9.47
N ARG A 265 1.61 21.16 9.58
CA ARG A 265 2.26 21.64 10.81
C ARG A 265 1.31 21.66 12.00
N THR A 266 0.09 22.18 11.81
CA THR A 266 -0.94 22.17 12.87
C THR A 266 -1.24 20.73 13.31
N GLY A 267 -1.36 19.79 12.37
CA GLY A 267 -1.56 18.38 12.69
C GLY A 267 -0.38 17.76 13.45
N TYR A 268 0.85 18.14 13.08
CA TYR A 268 2.06 17.73 13.80
C TYR A 268 2.08 18.25 15.23
N GLU A 269 1.78 19.52 15.45
CA GLU A 269 1.66 20.14 16.78
C GLU A 269 0.59 19.44 17.62
N GLN A 270 -0.59 19.20 17.05
CA GLN A 270 -1.71 18.52 17.72
C GLN A 270 -1.38 17.09 18.17
N LEU A 271 -0.44 16.42 17.50
CA LEU A 271 -0.04 15.04 17.77
C LEU A 271 1.35 14.91 18.42
N GLY A 272 2.01 16.03 18.70
CA GLY A 272 3.32 16.06 19.33
C GLY A 272 4.46 15.52 18.44
N PHE A 273 4.32 15.60 17.12
CA PHE A 273 5.40 15.23 16.20
C PHE A 273 6.49 16.30 16.15
N ALA A 274 7.74 15.86 15.95
CA ALA A 274 8.85 16.75 15.67
C ALA A 274 8.78 17.29 14.22
N TRP A 275 9.41 18.43 13.98
CA TRP A 275 9.30 19.18 12.72
C TRP A 275 10.29 18.72 11.65
N ASP A 276 11.29 17.93 12.05
CA ASP A 276 12.32 17.34 11.18
C ASP A 276 11.76 16.36 10.15
N PHE A 277 10.49 15.95 10.27
CA PHE A 277 9.79 15.17 9.24
C PHE A 277 9.09 16.02 8.16
N LEU A 278 9.19 17.36 8.21
CA LEU A 278 8.63 18.30 7.20
C LEU A 278 9.70 18.88 6.26
N VAL A 279 10.79 18.15 6.03
CA VAL A 279 11.93 18.57 5.20
C VAL A 279 11.71 18.23 3.74
#